data_AF-A0AAX3Y4L1-F1
#
_entry.id   AF-A0AAX3Y4L1-F1
#
_cell.length_a   1.000
_cell.length_b   1.000
_cell.length_c   1.000
_cell.angle_alpha   90.00
_cell.angle_beta   90.00
_cell.angle_gamma   90.00
#
_symmetry.space_group_name_H-M   'P 1'
#
loop_
_entity.id
_entity.type
_entity.pdbx_description
1 polymer ?
#
loop_
_entity_poly.entity_id
_entity_poly.type
_entity_poly.pdbx_seq_one_letter_code
_entity_poly.pdbx_strand_id
1 'polypeptide(L)'
;MDNGTRFRELPVAARGTPEDEWQPWLASTPFQPVPLAECDRLVVVAPHPDDEVLGAGALMATAAAAGIPVVVVAVTDGAASHPDSPTLTPDALAAARIAESNQATALLGVGEPLRLGIPDGGVSAHEHELTTRLVDVLTATPGEAERVWVLATWRGDGHPDHEATGRAAAEACSITGHRLIEYPVWMWHWARPADPAVPWNRIRVLTPAAEILERKRRAVDEFRTQILPLSEDPRDAAILPPWVLARLMRTTEWVLW
;
A
#
# COMPACT_ATOMS: atom_id res chain seq x y z
N MET A 1 -11.61 -20.97 4.15
CA MET A 1 -12.05 -19.80 3.38
C MET A 1 -10.81 -19.00 3.07
N ASP A 2 -10.54 -18.69 1.80
CA ASP A 2 -9.43 -17.82 1.41
C ASP A 2 -9.69 -16.37 1.82
N ASN A 3 -8.64 -15.55 1.92
CA ASN A 3 -8.76 -14.17 2.38
C ASN A 3 -9.54 -13.29 1.39
N GLY A 4 -9.52 -13.60 0.10
CA GLY A 4 -10.33 -12.90 -0.90
C GLY A 4 -11.83 -13.08 -0.68
N THR A 5 -12.26 -14.28 -0.28
CA THR A 5 -13.65 -14.54 0.13
C THR A 5 -13.99 -13.76 1.41
N ARG A 6 -13.10 -13.75 2.41
CA ARG A 6 -13.30 -12.98 3.65
C ARG A 6 -13.46 -11.47 3.38
N PHE A 7 -12.66 -10.92 2.47
CA PHE A 7 -12.75 -9.52 2.08
C PHE A 7 -14.05 -9.21 1.34
N ARG A 8 -14.46 -10.04 0.37
CA ARG A 8 -15.73 -9.86 -0.36
C ARG A 8 -16.97 -9.95 0.53
N GLU A 9 -16.96 -10.83 1.53
CA GLU A 9 -18.08 -11.02 2.46
C GLU A 9 -18.19 -9.89 3.50
N LEU A 10 -17.14 -9.07 3.66
CA LEU A 10 -17.11 -7.89 4.53
C LEU A 10 -16.98 -6.62 3.67
N PRO A 11 -18.08 -6.14 3.07
CA PRO A 11 -18.03 -4.91 2.29
C PRO A 11 -17.63 -3.73 3.18
N VAL A 12 -17.00 -2.70 2.59
CA VAL A 12 -16.54 -1.51 3.32
C VAL A 12 -17.64 -0.85 4.16
N ALA A 13 -18.89 -0.88 3.66
CA ALA A 13 -20.08 -0.39 4.37
C ALA A 13 -20.40 -1.14 5.68
N ALA A 14 -19.97 -2.40 5.81
CA ALA A 14 -20.09 -3.20 7.04
C ALA A 14 -19.00 -2.85 8.09
N ARG A 15 -18.21 -1.80 7.84
CA ARG A 15 -17.17 -1.21 8.70
C ARG A 15 -15.92 -2.07 8.95
N GLY A 16 -16.02 -3.40 8.84
CA GLY A 16 -14.93 -4.34 9.14
C GLY A 16 -14.59 -4.34 10.63
N THR A 17 -13.43 -4.87 11.01
CA THR A 17 -12.98 -4.88 12.41
C THR A 17 -12.68 -3.44 12.88
N PRO A 18 -13.40 -2.92 13.89
CA PRO A 18 -13.21 -1.57 14.41
C PRO A 18 -11.81 -1.33 15.00
N GLU A 19 -11.38 -0.06 15.03
CA GLU A 19 -10.06 0.31 15.54
C GLU A 19 -9.93 0.13 17.06
N ASP A 20 -11.01 0.29 17.83
CA ASP A 20 -11.05 0.04 19.27
C ASP A 20 -10.89 -1.43 19.64
N GLU A 21 -11.18 -2.36 18.72
CA GLU A 21 -10.82 -3.78 18.87
C GLU A 21 -9.32 -4.02 18.61
N TRP A 22 -8.73 -3.29 17.65
CA TRP A 22 -7.32 -3.45 17.27
C TRP A 22 -6.35 -2.91 18.32
N GLN A 23 -6.58 -1.68 18.81
CA GLN A 23 -5.60 -0.95 19.63
C GLN A 23 -5.14 -1.70 20.88
N PRO A 24 -6.02 -2.28 21.73
CA PRO A 24 -5.58 -2.95 22.95
C PRO A 24 -4.67 -4.16 22.67
N TRP A 25 -4.95 -4.88 21.58
CA TRP A 25 -4.17 -6.05 21.21
C TRP A 25 -2.83 -5.68 20.59
N LEU A 26 -2.80 -4.69 19.68
CA LEU A 26 -1.56 -4.19 19.09
C LEU A 26 -0.63 -3.59 20.14
N ALA A 27 -1.17 -2.89 21.14
CA ALA A 27 -0.38 -2.31 22.24
C ALA A 27 0.20 -3.36 23.20
N SER A 28 -0.45 -4.53 23.33
CA SER A 28 -0.01 -5.59 24.24
C SER A 28 0.84 -6.67 23.56
N THR A 29 0.95 -6.65 22.23
CA THR A 29 1.72 -7.63 21.45
C THR A 29 3.12 -7.09 21.12
N PRO A 30 4.20 -7.80 21.51
CA PRO A 30 5.55 -7.35 21.21
C PRO A 30 5.91 -7.66 19.75
N PHE A 31 6.09 -6.63 18.93
CA PHE A 31 6.62 -6.74 17.57
C PHE A 31 8.07 -6.27 17.50
N GLN A 32 8.85 -6.87 16.60
CA GLN A 32 10.23 -6.47 16.37
C GLN A 32 10.28 -5.17 15.54
N PRO A 33 11.25 -4.27 15.76
CA PRO A 33 11.38 -3.07 14.94
C PRO A 33 11.86 -3.40 13.52
N VAL A 34 11.47 -2.57 12.55
CA VAL A 34 12.06 -2.57 11.21
C VAL A 34 13.50 -2.03 11.29
N PRO A 35 14.52 -2.82 10.88
CA PRO A 35 15.93 -2.43 10.97
C PRO A 35 16.32 -1.54 9.77
N LEU A 36 15.67 -0.39 9.59
CA LEU A 36 15.78 0.45 8.37
C LEU A 36 17.23 0.83 8.00
N ALA A 37 18.13 0.90 8.98
CA ALA A 37 19.56 1.13 8.76
C ALA A 37 20.28 0.06 7.91
N GLU A 38 19.66 -1.11 7.73
CA GLU A 38 20.16 -2.18 6.85
C GLU A 38 19.69 -2.02 5.39
N CYS A 39 18.91 -0.98 5.07
CA CYS A 39 18.39 -0.71 3.73
C CYS A 39 19.25 0.34 3.02
N ASP A 40 19.78 0.00 1.85
CA ASP A 40 20.54 0.94 1.02
C ASP A 40 19.66 1.59 -0.06
N ARG A 41 18.56 0.92 -0.44
CA ARG A 41 17.59 1.38 -1.43
C ARG A 41 16.24 0.73 -1.18
N LEU A 42 15.19 1.54 -1.30
CA LEU A 42 13.81 1.11 -1.13
C LEU A 42 13.03 1.22 -2.44
N VAL A 43 12.38 0.14 -2.84
CA VAL A 43 11.38 0.12 -3.93
C VAL A 43 10.03 -0.23 -3.33
N VAL A 44 9.01 0.59 -3.55
CA VAL A 44 7.63 0.34 -3.09
C VAL A 44 6.75 0.10 -4.30
N VAL A 45 6.16 -1.09 -4.39
CA VAL A 45 5.23 -1.48 -5.44
C VAL A 45 3.81 -1.41 -4.88
N ALA A 46 2.98 -0.56 -5.49
CA ALA A 46 1.60 -0.33 -5.05
C ALA A 46 0.63 -0.66 -6.18
N PRO A 47 -0.39 -1.51 -5.92
CA PRO A 47 -1.38 -1.87 -6.92
C PRO A 47 -2.20 -0.65 -7.35
N HIS A 48 -2.65 0.17 -6.40
CA HIS A 48 -3.46 1.35 -6.67
C HIS A 48 -2.82 2.64 -6.11
N PRO A 49 -3.13 3.81 -6.69
CA PRO A 49 -2.66 5.09 -6.16
C PRO A 49 -3.33 5.40 -4.81
N ASP A 50 -2.58 5.24 -3.72
CA ASP A 50 -2.91 5.46 -2.30
C ASP A 50 -2.25 4.40 -1.42
N ASP A 51 -2.19 3.15 -1.88
CA ASP A 51 -1.64 2.00 -1.14
C ASP A 51 -0.20 2.23 -0.69
N GLU A 52 0.63 2.89 -1.51
CA GLU A 52 2.01 3.21 -1.17
C GLU A 52 2.06 4.08 0.09
N VAL A 53 1.15 5.06 0.19
CA VAL A 53 1.11 6.02 1.30
C VAL A 53 0.39 5.42 2.50
N LEU A 54 -0.72 4.71 2.28
CA LEU A 54 -1.51 4.10 3.35
C LEU A 54 -0.72 3.01 4.08
N GLY A 55 -0.09 2.11 3.33
CA GLY A 55 0.62 0.96 3.85
C GLY A 55 2.07 1.24 4.27
N ALA A 56 2.78 2.13 3.55
CA ALA A 56 4.22 2.34 3.72
C ALA A 56 4.64 3.82 3.72
N GLY A 57 3.71 4.77 3.85
CA GLY A 57 3.99 6.21 3.74
C GLY A 57 5.01 6.72 4.77
N ALA A 58 4.91 6.29 6.02
CA ALA A 58 5.85 6.70 7.06
C ALA A 58 7.21 6.02 6.88
N LEU A 59 7.24 4.76 6.43
CA LEU A 59 8.49 4.06 6.11
C LEU A 59 9.22 4.70 4.94
N MET A 60 8.50 5.05 3.86
CA MET A 60 9.05 5.80 2.73
C MET A 60 9.60 7.17 3.17
N ALA A 61 8.83 7.94 3.93
CA ALA A 61 9.27 9.25 4.39
C ALA A 61 10.46 9.16 5.37
N THR A 62 10.49 8.13 6.23
CA THR A 62 11.63 7.88 7.13
C THR A 62 12.88 7.50 6.34
N ALA A 63 12.74 6.63 5.32
CA ALA A 63 13.84 6.24 4.43
C ALA A 63 14.39 7.45 3.67
N ALA A 64 13.51 8.25 3.05
CA ALA A 64 13.90 9.47 2.34
C ALA A 64 14.60 10.49 3.26
N ALA A 65 14.10 10.69 4.48
CA ALA A 65 14.74 11.57 5.46
C ALA A 65 16.12 11.07 5.91
N ALA A 66 16.36 9.76 5.89
CA ALA A 66 17.65 9.14 6.16
C ALA A 66 18.59 9.13 4.93
N GLY A 67 18.17 9.68 3.79
CA GLY A 67 18.94 9.68 2.55
C GLY A 67 18.93 8.36 1.79
N ILE A 68 18.08 7.40 2.17
CA ILE A 68 17.89 6.15 1.44
C ILE A 68 17.06 6.47 0.18
N PRO A 69 17.56 6.16 -1.04
CA PRO A 69 16.79 6.36 -2.26
C PRO A 69 15.50 5.53 -2.25
N VAL A 70 14.37 6.19 -2.50
CA VAL A 70 13.04 5.58 -2.57
C VAL A 70 12.50 5.69 -3.99
N VAL A 71 12.02 4.57 -4.54
CA VAL A 71 11.31 4.50 -5.82
C VAL A 71 9.93 3.92 -5.58
N VAL A 72 8.89 4.59 -6.06
CA VAL A 72 7.52 4.04 -6.09
C VAL A 72 7.24 3.51 -7.49
N VAL A 73 6.70 2.29 -7.56
CA VAL A 73 6.17 1.67 -8.77
C VAL A 73 4.66 1.57 -8.63
N ALA A 74 3.93 2.38 -9.40
CA ALA A 74 2.48 2.34 -9.47
C ALA A 74 2.07 1.35 -10.56
N VAL A 75 1.42 0.25 -10.16
CA VAL A 75 1.01 -0.83 -11.06
C VAL A 75 -0.13 -0.36 -11.95
N THR A 76 -1.18 0.20 -11.33
CA THR A 76 -2.36 0.72 -12.01
C THR A 76 -2.53 2.22 -11.74
N ASP A 77 -3.41 2.88 -12.51
CA ASP A 77 -3.79 4.27 -12.29
C ASP A 77 -5.13 4.41 -11.53
N GLY A 78 -5.68 3.32 -10.99
CA GLY A 78 -6.81 3.38 -10.07
C GLY A 78 -8.16 3.77 -10.70
N ALA A 79 -8.33 3.54 -12.00
CA ALA A 79 -9.48 3.98 -12.78
C ALA A 79 -10.82 3.29 -12.43
N ALA A 80 -10.80 2.17 -11.68
CA ALA A 80 -11.95 1.32 -11.45
C ALA A 80 -12.53 1.44 -10.03
N SER A 81 -12.05 2.38 -9.20
CA SER A 81 -12.52 2.47 -7.81
C SER A 81 -13.96 2.96 -7.66
N HIS A 82 -14.47 3.72 -8.63
CA HIS A 82 -15.87 4.20 -8.65
C HIS A 82 -16.60 3.69 -9.92
N PRO A 83 -16.91 2.39 -10.00
CA PRO A 83 -17.62 1.85 -11.15
C PRO A 83 -18.99 2.53 -11.27
N ASP A 84 -19.37 2.86 -12.51
CA ASP A 84 -20.65 3.50 -12.85
C ASP A 84 -20.88 4.90 -12.21
N SER A 85 -19.81 5.58 -11.78
CA SER A 85 -19.87 6.97 -11.32
C SER A 85 -20.55 7.87 -12.36
N PRO A 86 -21.54 8.69 -11.95
CA PRO A 86 -22.09 9.72 -12.83
C PRO A 86 -21.22 10.99 -12.89
N THR A 87 -20.23 11.13 -12.02
CA THR A 87 -19.45 12.37 -11.83
C THR A 87 -18.14 12.35 -12.59
N LEU A 88 -17.40 11.24 -12.52
CA LEU A 88 -16.13 11.10 -13.24
C LEU A 88 -16.19 9.88 -14.16
N THR A 89 -15.66 10.05 -15.38
CA THR A 89 -15.33 8.91 -16.23
C THR A 89 -14.10 8.18 -15.67
N PRO A 90 -13.89 6.90 -16.00
CA PRO A 90 -12.69 6.17 -15.59
C PRO A 90 -11.39 6.90 -15.95
N ASP A 91 -11.30 7.49 -17.15
CA ASP A 91 -10.13 8.25 -17.59
C ASP A 91 -9.91 9.53 -16.76
N ALA A 92 -10.99 10.25 -16.42
CA ALA A 92 -10.90 11.44 -15.59
C ALA A 92 -10.53 11.10 -14.14
N LEU A 93 -11.05 9.98 -13.61
CA LEU A 93 -10.68 9.45 -12.31
C LEU A 93 -9.21 9.04 -12.27
N ALA A 94 -8.72 8.32 -13.28
CA ALA A 94 -7.31 7.94 -13.39
C ALA A 94 -6.40 9.19 -13.41
N ALA A 95 -6.73 10.18 -14.22
CA ALA A 95 -5.97 11.44 -14.27
C ALA A 95 -5.94 12.16 -12.92
N ALA A 96 -7.06 12.19 -12.19
CA ALA A 96 -7.12 12.76 -10.84
C ALA A 96 -6.23 11.98 -9.87
N ARG A 97 -6.38 10.65 -9.80
CA ARG A 97 -5.60 9.79 -8.90
C ARG A 97 -4.09 9.82 -9.20
N ILE A 98 -3.70 9.97 -10.47
CA ILE A 98 -2.31 10.21 -10.86
C ILE A 98 -1.78 11.48 -10.20
N ALA A 99 -2.53 12.59 -10.32
CA ALA A 99 -2.14 13.87 -9.74
C ALA A 99 -2.11 13.84 -8.20
N GLU A 100 -3.04 13.13 -7.57
CA GLU A 100 -3.09 12.94 -6.11
C GLU A 100 -1.86 12.18 -5.62
N SER A 101 -1.54 11.03 -6.23
CA SER A 101 -0.36 10.23 -5.86
C SER A 101 0.97 10.97 -6.09
N ASN A 102 1.09 11.75 -7.17
CA ASN A 102 2.27 12.60 -7.40
C ASN A 102 2.43 13.67 -6.30
N GLN A 103 1.33 14.30 -5.86
CA GLN A 103 1.37 15.27 -4.76
C GLN A 103 1.68 14.61 -3.43
N ALA A 104 1.06 13.47 -3.15
CA ALA A 104 1.24 12.71 -1.92
C ALA A 104 2.70 12.26 -1.74
N THR A 105 3.30 11.66 -2.77
CA THR A 105 4.70 11.21 -2.75
C THR A 105 5.68 12.39 -2.59
N ALA A 106 5.42 13.53 -3.23
CA ALA A 106 6.22 14.74 -3.04
C ALA A 106 6.22 15.23 -1.58
N LEU A 107 5.08 15.15 -0.88
CA LEU A 107 4.97 15.52 0.54
C LEU A 107 5.78 14.59 1.47
N LEU A 108 6.02 13.35 1.05
CA LEU A 108 6.87 12.39 1.76
C LEU A 108 8.37 12.60 1.46
N GLY A 109 8.72 13.46 0.50
CA GLY A 109 10.08 13.64 0.02
C GLY A 109 10.52 12.55 -0.96
N VAL A 110 9.56 11.89 -1.62
CA VAL A 110 9.79 10.85 -2.64
C VAL A 110 9.48 11.42 -4.02
N GLY A 111 10.20 10.95 -5.04
CA GLY A 111 9.97 11.35 -6.43
C GLY A 111 8.65 10.83 -6.99
N GLU A 112 8.30 11.29 -8.20
CA GLU A 112 7.09 10.82 -8.89
C GLU A 112 7.11 9.30 -9.11
N PRO A 113 5.97 8.60 -8.91
CA PRO A 113 5.86 7.18 -9.16
C PRO A 113 6.17 6.77 -10.60
N LEU A 114 6.88 5.65 -10.77
CA LEU A 114 7.03 4.96 -12.05
C LEU A 114 5.74 4.21 -12.36
N ARG A 115 5.00 4.68 -13.37
CA ARG A 115 3.69 4.10 -13.74
C ARG A 115 3.85 2.99 -14.77
N LEU A 116 3.26 1.83 -14.50
CA LEU A 116 3.31 0.68 -15.40
C LEU A 116 2.12 0.62 -16.37
N GLY A 117 0.99 1.24 -16.03
CA GLY A 117 -0.20 1.29 -16.89
C GLY A 117 -0.91 -0.07 -17.02
N ILE A 118 -0.81 -0.94 -16.00
CA ILE A 118 -1.60 -2.17 -15.95
C ILE A 118 -3.05 -1.79 -15.61
N PRO A 119 -4.07 -2.38 -16.25
CA PRO A 119 -5.47 -2.07 -15.96
C PRO A 119 -5.86 -2.37 -14.51
N ASP A 120 -6.54 -1.42 -13.87
CA ASP A 120 -7.15 -1.56 -12.55
C ASP A 120 -8.22 -2.67 -12.55
N GLY A 121 -8.24 -3.52 -11.52
CA GLY A 121 -9.08 -4.72 -11.40
C GLY A 121 -8.56 -5.92 -12.18
N GLY A 122 -7.48 -5.76 -12.95
CA GLY A 122 -6.97 -6.75 -13.90
C GLY A 122 -5.58 -7.31 -13.58
N VAL A 123 -4.95 -6.95 -12.45
CA VAL A 123 -3.52 -7.22 -12.22
C VAL A 123 -3.22 -8.73 -12.22
N SER A 124 -4.14 -9.56 -11.73
CA SER A 124 -4.02 -11.04 -11.78
C SER A 124 -3.77 -11.59 -13.19
N ALA A 125 -4.34 -10.97 -14.23
CA ALA A 125 -4.14 -11.39 -15.62
C ALA A 125 -2.79 -10.96 -16.19
N HIS A 126 -2.11 -10.03 -15.51
CA HIS A 126 -0.85 -9.42 -15.93
C HIS A 126 0.32 -9.72 -14.97
N GLU A 127 0.19 -10.71 -14.07
CA GLU A 127 1.24 -11.02 -13.07
C GLU A 127 2.61 -11.30 -13.70
N HIS A 128 2.66 -12.01 -14.83
CA HIS A 128 3.92 -12.29 -15.53
C HIS A 128 4.54 -11.04 -16.15
N GLU A 129 3.71 -10.17 -16.73
CA GLU A 129 4.15 -8.88 -17.26
C GLU A 129 4.67 -7.99 -16.13
N LEU A 130 3.94 -7.88 -15.02
CA LEU A 130 4.34 -7.13 -13.84
C LEU A 130 5.67 -7.64 -13.28
N THR A 131 5.83 -8.96 -13.15
CA THR A 131 7.09 -9.58 -12.71
C THR A 131 8.25 -9.16 -13.60
N THR A 132 8.08 -9.21 -14.93
CA THR A 132 9.13 -8.84 -15.89
C THR A 132 9.52 -7.37 -15.74
N ARG A 133 8.53 -6.48 -15.67
CA ARG A 133 8.78 -5.03 -15.48
C ARG A 133 9.44 -4.73 -14.13
N LEU A 134 9.09 -5.46 -13.08
CA LEU A 134 9.74 -5.31 -11.77
C LEU A 134 11.19 -5.78 -11.80
N VAL A 135 11.49 -6.89 -12.47
CA VAL A 135 12.89 -7.33 -12.69
C VAL A 135 13.68 -6.25 -13.42
N ASP A 136 13.11 -5.62 -14.46
CA ASP A 136 13.77 -4.52 -15.16
C ASP A 136 14.03 -3.33 -14.22
N VAL A 137 13.05 -2.90 -13.42
CA VAL A 137 13.23 -1.80 -12.44
C VAL A 137 14.31 -2.13 -11.41
N LEU A 138 14.33 -3.36 -10.91
CA LEU A 138 15.26 -3.81 -9.87
C LEU A 138 16.69 -3.95 -10.41
N THR A 139 16.86 -4.28 -11.69
CA THR A 139 18.16 -4.44 -12.34
C THR A 139 18.67 -3.18 -13.04
N ALA A 140 17.80 -2.21 -13.37
CA ALA A 140 18.14 -0.99 -14.11
C ALA A 140 19.09 -0.04 -13.37
N THR A 141 19.31 -0.22 -12.06
CA THR A 141 20.28 0.59 -11.31
C THR A 141 21.27 -0.31 -10.59
N PRO A 142 22.32 -0.80 -11.28
CA PRO A 142 23.48 -1.36 -10.63
C PRO A 142 24.27 -0.19 -10.02
N GLY A 143 23.83 0.26 -8.85
CA GLY A 143 24.63 1.11 -7.96
C GLY A 143 25.34 0.25 -6.90
N GLU A 144 26.14 0.88 -6.04
CA GLU A 144 26.79 0.26 -4.87
C GLU A 144 25.80 -0.25 -3.79
N ALA A 145 24.48 -0.16 -4.03
CA ALA A 145 23.46 -0.59 -3.09
C ALA A 145 23.40 -2.11 -3.01
N GLU A 146 24.06 -2.69 -2.01
CA GLU A 146 24.10 -4.13 -1.78
C GLU A 146 22.77 -4.65 -1.19
N ARG A 147 22.04 -3.82 -0.44
CA ARG A 147 20.80 -4.21 0.27
C ARG A 147 19.58 -3.43 -0.23
N VAL A 148 19.01 -3.91 -1.32
CA VAL A 148 17.73 -3.40 -1.85
C VAL A 148 16.56 -4.11 -1.17
N TRP A 149 15.60 -3.31 -0.69
CA TRP A 149 14.32 -3.78 -0.17
C TRP A 149 13.20 -3.45 -1.15
N VAL A 150 12.31 -4.41 -1.35
CA VAL A 150 11.11 -4.27 -2.18
C VAL A 150 9.90 -4.45 -1.28
N LEU A 151 9.16 -3.38 -1.07
CA LEU A 151 7.89 -3.38 -0.37
C LEU A 151 6.76 -3.60 -1.38
N ALA A 152 5.87 -4.55 -1.12
CA ALA A 152 4.66 -4.76 -1.92
C ALA A 152 3.46 -5.09 -1.02
N THR A 153 2.24 -4.93 -1.53
CA THR A 153 1.05 -5.36 -0.80
C THR A 153 1.11 -6.85 -0.46
N TRP A 154 0.58 -7.21 0.72
CA TRP A 154 0.64 -8.59 1.20
C TRP A 154 -0.11 -9.57 0.29
N ARG A 155 0.54 -10.71 0.00
CA ARG A 155 -0.06 -11.81 -0.79
C ARG A 155 -1.28 -12.49 -0.16
N GLY A 156 -1.63 -12.13 1.08
CA GLY A 156 -2.85 -12.55 1.74
C GLY A 156 -3.80 -11.41 2.08
N ASP A 157 -3.63 -10.22 1.47
CA ASP A 157 -4.39 -9.01 1.83
C ASP A 157 -5.88 -9.08 1.48
N GLY A 158 -6.31 -10.03 0.63
CA GLY A 158 -7.71 -10.27 0.25
C GLY A 158 -8.17 -9.53 -1.01
N HIS A 159 -7.60 -8.38 -1.35
CA HIS A 159 -7.89 -7.74 -2.64
C HIS A 159 -7.12 -8.45 -3.77
N PRO A 160 -7.77 -8.87 -4.88
CA PRO A 160 -7.11 -9.65 -5.93
C PRO A 160 -5.88 -8.95 -6.52
N ASP A 161 -5.96 -7.65 -6.82
CA ASP A 161 -4.82 -6.89 -7.33
C ASP A 161 -3.68 -6.73 -6.31
N HIS A 162 -4.00 -6.65 -5.02
CA HIS A 162 -3.00 -6.58 -3.96
C HIS A 162 -2.23 -7.90 -3.87
N GLU A 163 -2.95 -9.01 -3.88
CA GLU A 163 -2.33 -10.32 -3.81
C GLU A 163 -1.53 -10.63 -5.08
N ALA A 164 -2.03 -10.24 -6.25
CA ALA A 164 -1.33 -10.37 -7.53
C ALA A 164 -0.04 -9.54 -7.58
N THR A 165 -0.10 -8.29 -7.13
CA THR A 165 1.07 -7.42 -7.01
C THR A 165 2.11 -8.00 -6.05
N GLY A 166 1.68 -8.49 -4.89
CA GLY A 166 2.56 -9.15 -3.93
C GLY A 166 3.20 -10.42 -4.49
N ARG A 167 2.47 -11.23 -5.28
CA ARG A 167 3.00 -12.44 -5.95
C ARG A 167 4.04 -12.08 -7.00
N ALA A 168 3.76 -11.12 -7.86
CA ALA A 168 4.69 -10.66 -8.88
C ALA A 168 5.97 -10.06 -8.27
N ALA A 169 5.84 -9.26 -7.21
CA ALA A 169 6.99 -8.72 -6.49
C ALA A 169 7.81 -9.82 -5.80
N ALA A 170 7.16 -10.84 -5.23
CA ALA A 170 7.85 -11.97 -4.64
C ALA A 170 8.68 -12.76 -5.66
N GLU A 171 8.12 -12.99 -6.85
CA GLU A 171 8.83 -13.67 -7.94
C GLU A 171 10.01 -12.82 -8.43
N ALA A 172 9.79 -11.51 -8.66
CA ALA A 172 10.86 -10.59 -9.07
C ALA A 172 12.01 -10.53 -8.04
N CYS A 173 11.70 -10.52 -6.74
CA CYS A 173 12.69 -10.59 -5.67
C CYS A 173 13.43 -11.94 -5.66
N SER A 174 12.73 -13.06 -5.92
CA SER A 174 13.36 -14.38 -6.04
C SER A 174 14.35 -14.43 -7.20
N ILE A 175 14.03 -13.79 -8.33
CA ILE A 175 14.89 -13.73 -9.52
C ILE A 175 16.11 -12.83 -9.27
N THR A 176 15.92 -11.69 -8.60
CA THR A 176 16.96 -10.65 -8.43
C THR A 176 17.78 -10.80 -7.14
N GLY A 177 17.33 -11.62 -6.20
CA GLY A 177 17.98 -11.81 -4.90
C GLY A 177 17.72 -10.70 -3.89
N HIS A 178 16.80 -9.78 -4.17
CA HIS A 178 16.45 -8.68 -3.27
C HIS A 178 15.50 -9.10 -2.15
N ARG A 179 15.45 -8.31 -1.08
CA ARG A 179 14.60 -8.58 0.08
C ARG A 179 13.17 -8.14 -0.23
N LEU A 180 12.24 -9.09 -0.31
CA LEU A 180 10.81 -8.80 -0.24
C LEU A 180 10.42 -8.47 1.20
N ILE A 181 9.67 -7.39 1.38
CA ILE A 181 8.92 -7.04 2.57
C ILE A 181 7.48 -6.78 2.11
N GLU A 182 6.49 -7.20 2.86
CA GLU A 182 5.09 -7.02 2.46
C GLU A 182 4.38 -6.06 3.41
N TYR A 183 3.37 -5.32 2.97
CA TYR A 183 2.56 -4.46 3.83
C TYR A 183 1.06 -4.75 3.66
N PRO A 184 0.29 -4.83 4.76
CA PRO A 184 -1.15 -5.03 4.71
C PRO A 184 -1.91 -3.71 4.52
N VAL A 185 -2.98 -3.74 3.73
CA VAL A 185 -3.94 -2.63 3.57
C VAL A 185 -5.33 -3.11 3.96
N TRP A 186 -5.90 -4.03 3.19
CA TRP A 186 -7.25 -4.56 3.43
C TRP A 186 -7.32 -5.63 4.51
N MET A 187 -6.20 -6.25 4.89
CA MET A 187 -6.12 -7.13 6.06
C MET A 187 -6.72 -6.47 7.31
N TRP A 188 -6.46 -5.19 7.53
CA TRP A 188 -6.98 -4.47 8.69
C TRP A 188 -8.51 -4.39 8.73
N HIS A 189 -9.15 -4.53 7.57
CA HIS A 189 -10.60 -4.52 7.43
C HIS A 189 -11.23 -5.88 7.79
N TRP A 190 -10.71 -6.98 7.23
CA TRP A 190 -11.34 -8.29 7.37
C TRP A 190 -10.76 -9.17 8.50
N ALA A 191 -9.52 -8.92 8.93
CA ALA A 191 -8.89 -9.68 10.00
C ALA A 191 -9.35 -9.18 11.38
N ARG A 192 -9.17 -10.00 12.41
CA ARG A 192 -9.35 -9.60 13.81
C ARG A 192 -8.02 -9.66 14.58
N PRO A 193 -7.94 -9.06 15.78
CA PRO A 193 -6.85 -9.32 16.71
C PRO A 193 -6.54 -10.82 16.82
N ALA A 194 -5.26 -11.19 16.70
CA ALA A 194 -4.76 -12.57 16.72
C ALA A 194 -5.37 -13.52 15.66
N ASP A 195 -5.85 -13.00 14.52
CA ASP A 195 -6.37 -13.83 13.45
C ASP A 195 -5.33 -14.85 12.96
N PRO A 196 -5.63 -16.16 12.92
CA PRO A 196 -4.64 -17.19 12.56
C PRO A 196 -4.25 -17.16 11.08
N ALA A 197 -5.00 -16.46 10.22
CA ALA A 197 -4.62 -16.29 8.81
C ALA A 197 -3.48 -15.26 8.64
N VAL A 198 -3.24 -14.41 9.64
CA VAL A 198 -2.19 -13.40 9.60
C VAL A 198 -0.92 -13.98 10.24
N PRO A 199 0.23 -13.97 9.53
CA PRO A 199 1.48 -14.49 10.06
C PRO A 199 2.12 -13.48 11.03
N TRP A 200 1.52 -13.28 12.21
CA TRP A 200 1.95 -12.29 13.20
C TRP A 200 3.42 -12.41 13.61
N ASN A 201 3.99 -13.62 13.56
CA ASN A 201 5.40 -13.87 13.84
C ASN A 201 6.37 -13.26 12.82
N ARG A 202 5.89 -12.89 11.62
CA ARG A 202 6.66 -12.17 10.60
C ARG A 202 6.52 -10.66 10.70
N ILE A 203 5.59 -10.16 11.52
CA ILE A 203 5.30 -8.74 11.57
C ILE A 203 6.42 -7.99 12.30
N ARG A 204 6.88 -6.92 11.66
CA ARG A 204 7.75 -5.90 12.23
C ARG A 204 7.07 -4.53 12.19
N VAL A 205 7.51 -3.65 13.06
CA VAL A 205 6.91 -2.32 13.25
C VAL A 205 7.88 -1.19 13.03
N LEU A 206 7.38 -0.10 12.48
CA LEU A 206 8.05 1.20 12.46
C LEU A 206 7.22 2.18 13.29
N THR A 207 7.84 2.78 14.30
CA THR A 207 7.27 3.92 15.03
C THR A 207 7.99 5.19 14.56
N PRO A 208 7.45 5.91 13.57
CA PRO A 208 8.06 7.11 13.00
C PRO A 208 8.09 8.29 13.99
N ALA A 209 8.95 9.27 13.70
CA ALA A 209 8.94 10.56 14.38
C ALA A 209 7.64 11.35 14.09
N ALA A 210 7.29 12.29 14.98
CA ALA A 210 6.05 13.05 14.85
C ALA A 210 5.99 13.86 13.55
N GLU A 211 7.10 14.43 13.08
CA GLU A 211 7.12 15.14 11.80
C GLU A 211 6.87 14.23 10.60
N ILE A 212 7.29 12.96 10.67
CA ILE A 212 7.04 11.98 9.61
C ILE A 212 5.57 11.56 9.59
N LEU A 213 4.95 11.39 10.76
CA LEU A 213 3.51 11.13 10.86
C LEU A 213 2.68 12.26 10.26
N GLU A 214 3.07 13.51 10.52
CA GLU A 214 2.38 14.66 9.94
C GLU A 214 2.54 14.74 8.42
N ARG A 215 3.71 14.40 7.88
CA ARG A 215 3.90 14.26 6.43
C ARG A 215 3.01 13.17 5.84
N LYS A 216 2.96 11.98 6.47
CA LYS A 216 2.05 10.90 6.05
C LYS A 216 0.60 11.37 6.06
N ARG A 217 0.16 12.05 7.13
CA ARG A 217 -1.21 12.57 7.24
C ARG A 217 -1.56 13.53 6.10
N ARG A 218 -0.68 14.49 5.82
CA ARG A 218 -0.86 15.41 4.69
C ARG A 218 -0.86 14.69 3.34
N ALA A 219 -0.01 13.68 3.16
CA ALA A 219 0.01 12.88 1.94
C ALA A 219 -1.30 12.08 1.75
N VAL A 220 -1.87 11.54 2.83
CA VAL A 220 -3.18 10.86 2.77
C VAL A 220 -4.31 11.83 2.42
N ASP A 221 -4.26 13.07 2.93
CA ASP A 221 -5.26 14.12 2.63
C ASP A 221 -5.32 14.49 1.13
N GLU A 222 -4.28 14.18 0.34
CA GLU A 222 -4.26 14.42 -1.10
C GLU A 222 -5.15 13.46 -1.90
N PHE A 223 -5.46 12.26 -1.39
CA PHE A 223 -6.31 11.26 -2.08
C PHE A 223 -7.80 11.58 -1.94
N ARG A 224 -8.17 12.81 -2.30
CA ARG A 224 -9.53 13.36 -2.15
C ARG A 224 -10.57 12.51 -2.84
N THR A 225 -10.26 11.97 -4.01
CA THR A 225 -11.16 11.07 -4.76
C THR A 225 -11.49 9.79 -3.99
N GLN A 226 -10.66 9.38 -3.02
CA GLN A 226 -10.86 8.15 -2.26
C GLN A 226 -11.40 8.41 -0.85
N ILE A 227 -11.05 9.54 -0.22
CA ILE A 227 -11.43 9.84 1.18
C ILE A 227 -12.68 10.73 1.31
N LEU A 228 -13.11 11.39 0.22
CA LEU A 228 -14.34 12.17 0.15
C LEU A 228 -15.24 11.62 -0.95
N PRO A 229 -16.57 11.74 -0.81
CA PRO A 229 -17.46 11.40 -1.91
C PRO A 229 -17.26 12.36 -3.09
N LEU A 230 -17.34 11.85 -4.33
CA LEU A 230 -17.23 12.67 -5.54
C LEU A 230 -18.49 13.54 -5.75
N SER A 231 -19.65 13.08 -5.28
CA SER A 231 -20.92 13.79 -5.28
C SER A 231 -21.87 13.20 -4.22
N GLU A 232 -23.12 13.68 -4.16
CA GLU A 232 -24.17 13.10 -3.30
C GLU A 232 -24.72 11.76 -3.84
N ASP A 233 -24.35 11.34 -5.06
CA ASP A 233 -24.78 10.05 -5.61
C ASP A 233 -24.15 8.89 -4.82
N PRO A 234 -24.90 7.85 -4.41
CA PRO A 234 -24.35 6.73 -3.67
C PRO A 234 -23.20 5.97 -4.37
N ARG A 235 -23.13 6.03 -5.71
CA ARG A 235 -22.02 5.43 -6.49
C ARG A 235 -20.71 6.20 -6.39
N ASP A 236 -20.80 7.44 -5.93
CA ASP A 236 -19.67 8.33 -5.67
C ASP A 236 -19.25 8.34 -4.20
N ALA A 237 -19.73 7.38 -3.40
CA ALA A 237 -19.33 7.27 -2.01
C ALA A 237 -17.82 7.04 -1.86
N ALA A 238 -17.22 7.66 -0.84
CA ALA A 238 -15.82 7.49 -0.53
C ALA A 238 -15.45 6.00 -0.35
N ILE A 239 -14.36 5.57 -1.00
CA ILE A 239 -13.80 4.22 -0.90
C ILE A 239 -13.09 4.01 0.44
N LEU A 240 -12.50 5.08 0.98
CA LEU A 240 -11.78 5.11 2.24
C LEU A 240 -12.49 6.02 3.25
N PRO A 241 -13.69 5.64 3.73
CA PRO A 241 -14.41 6.43 4.73
C PRO A 241 -13.64 6.46 6.07
N PRO A 242 -14.01 7.35 7.01
CA PRO A 242 -13.24 7.58 8.25
C PRO A 242 -12.93 6.32 9.07
N TRP A 243 -13.83 5.33 9.10
CA TRP A 243 -13.59 4.07 9.83
C TRP A 243 -12.56 3.15 9.15
N VAL A 244 -12.34 3.28 7.83
CA VAL A 244 -11.23 2.62 7.13
C VAL A 244 -9.93 3.34 7.44
N LEU A 245 -9.91 4.67 7.28
CA LEU A 245 -8.73 5.48 7.55
C LEU A 245 -8.24 5.35 8.99
N ALA A 246 -9.12 5.19 9.97
CA ALA A 246 -8.76 5.02 11.38
C ALA A 246 -7.73 3.89 11.61
N ARG A 247 -7.76 2.83 10.78
CA ARG A 247 -6.84 1.69 10.87
C ARG A 247 -5.52 1.91 10.13
N LEU A 248 -5.53 2.75 9.09
CA LEU A 248 -4.39 3.02 8.22
C LEU A 248 -3.59 4.26 8.67
N MET A 249 -4.21 5.10 9.51
CA MET A 249 -3.65 6.35 10.06
C MET A 249 -3.10 6.20 11.49
N ARG A 250 -2.76 4.98 11.90
CA ARG A 250 -2.13 4.73 13.19
C ARG A 250 -0.73 5.37 13.26
N THR A 251 -0.23 5.56 14.48
CA THR A 251 1.10 6.15 14.75
C THR A 251 2.26 5.17 14.54
N THR A 252 1.96 3.96 14.07
CA THR A 252 2.91 2.88 13.80
C THR A 252 2.55 2.31 12.43
N GLU A 253 3.53 1.80 11.69
CA GLU A 253 3.31 1.00 10.49
C GLU A 253 3.77 -0.43 10.75
N TRP A 254 3.07 -1.39 10.13
CA TRP A 254 3.38 -2.81 10.26
C TRP A 254 3.70 -3.37 8.89
N VAL A 255 4.77 -4.14 8.82
CA VAL A 255 5.20 -4.85 7.61
C VAL A 255 5.46 -6.31 7.94
N LEU A 256 5.25 -7.18 6.98
CA LEU A 256 5.63 -8.58 7.04
C LEU A 256 7.04 -8.74 6.48
N TRP A 257 7.93 -9.22 7.35
CA TRP A 257 9.34 -9.45 7.08
C TRP A 257 9.61 -10.84 6.46
#